data_AF-A0A2D4LZI5-F1
#
_entry.id   AF-A0A2D4LZI5-F1
#
_cell.length_a   1.000
_cell.length_b   1.000
_cell.length_c   1.000
_cell.angle_alpha   90.00
_cell.angle_beta   90.00
_cell.angle_gamma   90.00
#
_symmetry.space_group_name_H-M   'P 1'
#
loop_
_entity.id
_entity.type
_entity.pdbx_description
1 polymer ?
#
loop_
_entity_poly.entity_id
_entity_poly.type
_entity_poly.pdbx_seq_one_letter_code
_entity_poly.pdbx_strand_id
1 'polypeptide(L)'
;VVVNGFVCTKNIAHKKMNSCIKNPKILLLKCSIEYLYREETKFTCIDPIVLQKKEFLRNYVQRIVDVRPTLVLVEKTVSRIAQDMLLEHGISLVINVKPHVLDRVSRMTQGDVLMSMDQLLTKPHLGTCHKFYIQVFQLPNEQTKTLMFFEGCPQHLGCTVKLRGAGEYELARVKEILIFMICVAYHSQLEISFLMDEFAMPPQLNKNGSFQSLMEEHGEEDGQQDLLSREFDTAGKEADATSDKLPVITESVSVDEIGSLE
;
A
#
# COMPACT_ATOMS: atom_id res chain seq x y z
N VAL A 1 -11.70 12.11 -1.29
CA VAL A 1 -10.65 12.65 -0.38
C VAL A 1 -9.54 11.63 -0.27
N VAL A 2 -8.30 12.03 -0.55
CA VAL A 2 -7.13 11.15 -0.39
C VAL A 2 -6.63 11.28 1.06
N VAL A 3 -6.33 10.14 1.66
CA VAL A 3 -5.72 10.04 3.00
C VAL A 3 -4.34 9.42 2.84
N ASN A 4 -3.33 10.10 3.35
CA ASN A 4 -1.94 9.64 3.35
C ASN A 4 -1.75 8.57 4.43
N GLY A 5 -2.17 7.35 4.09
CA GLY A 5 -2.07 6.17 4.93
C GLY A 5 -3.23 5.22 4.70
N PHE A 6 -3.64 4.54 5.77
CA PHE A 6 -4.56 3.41 5.69
C PHE A 6 -5.86 3.66 6.46
N VAL A 7 -6.99 3.25 5.89
CA VAL A 7 -8.31 3.37 6.52
C VAL A 7 -9.04 2.04 6.45
N CYS A 8 -9.61 1.59 7.57
CA CYS A 8 -10.44 0.39 7.60
C CYS A 8 -11.69 0.57 8.47
N THR A 9 -12.71 -0.25 8.20
CA THR A 9 -13.92 -0.29 9.05
C THR A 9 -13.66 -1.19 10.23
N LYS A 10 -13.28 -0.59 11.36
CA LYS A 10 -13.00 -1.29 12.61
C LYS A 10 -13.17 -0.36 13.79
N ASN A 11 -13.43 -0.93 14.95
CA ASN A 11 -13.49 -0.21 16.21
C ASN A 11 -12.46 -0.78 17.21
N ILE A 12 -12.11 0.03 18.20
CA ILE A 12 -11.32 -0.40 19.36
C ILE A 12 -12.13 -1.39 20.20
N ALA A 13 -11.43 -2.33 20.84
CA ALA A 13 -12.04 -3.39 21.65
C ALA A 13 -12.77 -2.85 22.89
N HIS A 14 -12.23 -1.82 23.54
CA HIS A 14 -12.79 -1.27 24.77
C HIS A 14 -13.00 0.26 24.69
N LYS A 15 -14.18 0.75 25.07
CA LYS A 15 -14.52 2.19 24.96
C LYS A 15 -13.61 3.12 25.77
N LYS A 16 -12.97 2.61 26.84
CA LYS A 16 -12.01 3.39 27.66
C LYS A 16 -10.59 3.45 27.08
N MET A 17 -10.28 2.65 26.05
CA MET A 17 -8.98 2.73 25.37
C MET A 17 -8.90 3.99 24.51
N ASN A 18 -7.70 4.46 24.25
CA ASN A 18 -7.46 5.73 23.55
C ASN A 18 -7.90 5.64 22.09
N SER A 19 -8.92 6.42 21.73
CA SER A 19 -9.45 6.52 20.36
C SER A 19 -8.65 7.44 19.44
N CYS A 20 -7.70 8.22 19.98
CA CYS A 20 -6.80 9.08 19.23
C CYS A 20 -5.41 9.05 19.86
N ILE A 21 -4.39 8.70 19.09
CA ILE A 21 -3.00 8.54 19.54
C ILE A 21 -2.08 9.24 18.54
N LYS A 22 -1.17 10.07 19.03
CA LYS A 22 -0.10 10.69 18.21
C LYS A 22 1.14 9.81 18.23
N ASN A 23 1.78 9.64 17.09
CA ASN A 23 2.98 8.83 16.91
C ASN A 23 2.89 7.44 17.58
N PRO A 24 1.85 6.63 17.30
CA PRO A 24 1.71 5.33 17.93
C PRO A 24 2.83 4.36 17.50
N LYS A 25 3.25 3.53 18.45
CA LYS A 25 3.99 2.28 18.19
C LYS A 25 3.01 1.13 18.07
N ILE A 26 2.99 0.51 16.89
CA ILE A 26 1.96 -0.43 16.47
C ILE A 26 2.54 -1.83 16.44
N LEU A 27 1.96 -2.73 17.23
CA LEU A 27 2.28 -4.15 17.22
C LEU A 27 1.20 -4.90 16.43
N LEU A 28 1.63 -5.75 15.49
CA LEU A 28 0.75 -6.53 14.62
C LEU A 28 0.90 -8.02 14.92
N LEU A 29 -0.19 -8.66 15.33
CA LEU A 29 -0.21 -10.07 15.75
C LEU A 29 -1.19 -10.87 14.89
N LYS A 30 -0.72 -11.95 14.23
CA LYS A 30 -1.59 -12.96 13.60
C LYS A 30 -2.06 -14.04 14.57
N CYS A 31 -1.38 -14.20 15.70
CA CYS A 31 -1.75 -15.14 16.74
C CYS A 31 -2.93 -14.63 17.60
N SER A 32 -3.60 -15.54 18.32
CA SER A 32 -4.57 -15.19 19.35
C SER A 32 -3.88 -14.93 20.70
N ILE A 33 -4.51 -14.10 21.52
CA ILE A 33 -4.11 -13.85 22.92
C ILE A 33 -5.07 -14.61 23.82
N GLU A 34 -4.97 -15.93 23.77
CA GLU A 34 -5.82 -16.85 24.51
C GLU A 34 -5.01 -18.01 25.07
N TYR A 35 -5.46 -18.56 26.19
CA TYR A 35 -4.93 -19.81 26.69
C TYR A 35 -5.50 -20.95 25.84
N LEU A 36 -4.73 -21.37 24.83
CA LEU A 36 -5.02 -22.56 24.07
C LEU A 36 -4.76 -23.77 24.96
N TYR A 37 -5.81 -24.53 25.23
CA TYR A 37 -5.71 -25.75 26.01
C TYR A 37 -4.77 -26.72 25.29
N ARG A 38 -3.62 -27.04 25.91
CA ARG A 38 -2.80 -28.17 25.46
C ARG A 38 -3.52 -29.45 25.84
N GLU A 39 -3.66 -30.36 24.88
CA GLU A 39 -4.45 -31.60 24.92
C GLU A 39 -4.00 -32.64 25.97
N GLU A 40 -3.20 -32.26 26.98
CA GLU A 40 -2.85 -33.15 28.08
C GLU A 40 -4.05 -33.24 29.04
N THR A 41 -4.95 -34.15 28.67
CA THR A 41 -6.13 -34.64 29.38
C THR A 41 -5.80 -35.18 30.77
N LYS A 42 -5.55 -34.30 31.73
CA LYS A 42 -5.66 -34.62 33.15
C LYS A 42 -6.87 -33.90 33.72
N PHE A 43 -7.96 -34.66 33.94
CA PHE A 43 -9.15 -34.20 34.65
C PHE A 43 -8.77 -33.74 36.07
N THR A 44 -8.39 -32.48 36.19
CA THR A 44 -8.10 -31.79 37.44
C THR A 44 -9.28 -30.84 37.73
N CYS A 45 -9.48 -30.44 38.98
CA CYS A 45 -10.50 -29.46 39.36
C CYS A 45 -10.43 -28.20 38.47
N ILE A 46 -11.57 -27.51 38.28
CA ILE A 46 -11.67 -26.35 37.38
C ILE A 46 -10.82 -25.17 37.88
N ASP A 47 -10.73 -24.98 39.19
CA ASP A 47 -10.03 -23.85 39.82
C ASP A 47 -8.54 -23.71 39.44
N PRO A 48 -7.69 -24.76 39.52
CA PRO A 48 -6.29 -24.66 39.10
C PRO A 48 -6.13 -24.33 37.60
N ILE A 49 -7.07 -24.77 36.76
CA ILE A 49 -7.06 -24.46 35.32
C ILE A 49 -7.31 -22.97 35.09
N VAL A 50 -8.26 -22.38 35.83
CA VAL A 50 -8.55 -20.94 35.76
C VAL A 50 -7.37 -20.11 36.24
N LEU A 51 -6.71 -20.52 37.32
CA LEU A 51 -5.53 -19.83 37.85
C LEU A 51 -4.36 -19.88 36.85
N GLN A 52 -4.07 -21.07 36.31
CA GLN A 52 -3.03 -21.27 35.30
C GLN A 52 -3.29 -20.41 34.04
N LYS A 53 -4.55 -20.35 33.58
CA LYS A 53 -4.96 -19.48 32.46
C LYS A 53 -4.66 -18.01 32.77
N LYS A 54 -4.97 -17.53 33.98
CA LYS A 54 -4.72 -16.14 34.37
C LYS A 54 -3.23 -15.81 34.41
N GLU A 55 -2.41 -16.70 34.96
CA GLU A 55 -0.95 -16.54 35.01
C GLU A 55 -0.32 -16.55 33.61
N PHE A 56 -0.75 -17.47 32.74
CA PHE A 56 -0.32 -17.50 31.35
C PHE A 56 -0.61 -16.18 30.63
N LEU A 57 -1.85 -15.68 30.75
CA LEU A 57 -2.24 -14.41 30.14
C LEU A 57 -1.47 -13.23 30.73
N ARG A 58 -1.18 -13.24 32.04
CA ARG A 58 -0.35 -12.22 32.68
C ARG A 58 1.05 -12.18 32.07
N ASN A 59 1.69 -13.34 31.94
CA ASN A 59 3.03 -13.44 31.33
C ASN A 59 3.01 -13.04 29.84
N TYR A 60 1.95 -13.39 29.12
CA TYR A 60 1.73 -13.00 27.73
C TYR A 60 1.63 -11.47 27.59
N VAL A 61 0.77 -10.84 28.39
CA VAL A 61 0.61 -9.37 28.39
C VAL A 61 1.89 -8.69 28.83
N GLN A 62 2.60 -9.22 29.83
CA GLN A 62 3.89 -8.68 30.25
C GLN A 62 4.88 -8.61 29.10
N ARG A 63 4.99 -9.68 28.29
CA ARG A 63 5.86 -9.69 27.10
C ARG A 63 5.47 -8.63 26.07
N ILE A 64 4.17 -8.34 25.91
CA ILE A 64 3.70 -7.24 25.05
C ILE A 64 4.13 -5.89 25.66
N VAL A 65 3.92 -5.71 26.96
CA VAL A 65 4.27 -4.48 27.70
C VAL A 65 5.78 -4.20 27.63
N ASP A 66 6.62 -5.24 27.68
CA ASP A 66 8.08 -5.10 27.59
C ASP A 66 8.53 -4.51 26.25
N VAL A 67 7.78 -4.77 25.18
CA VAL A 67 7.98 -4.19 23.84
C VAL A 67 7.45 -2.74 23.74
N ARG A 68 6.61 -2.32 24.70
CA ARG A 68 6.02 -0.97 24.82
C ARG A 68 5.26 -0.46 23.57
N PRO A 69 4.31 -1.23 23.02
CA PRO A 69 3.42 -0.73 21.99
C PRO A 69 2.36 0.20 22.60
N THR A 70 1.89 1.17 21.83
CA THR A 70 0.71 1.99 22.19
C THR A 70 -0.58 1.44 21.60
N LEU A 71 -0.46 0.70 20.49
CA LEU A 71 -1.58 0.12 19.75
C LEU A 71 -1.23 -1.33 19.37
N VAL A 72 -2.14 -2.26 19.61
CA VAL A 72 -2.00 -3.67 19.22
C VAL A 72 -3.15 -4.05 18.31
N LEU A 73 -2.84 -4.57 17.13
CA LEU A 73 -3.81 -5.17 16.21
C LEU A 73 -3.65 -6.69 16.25
N VAL A 74 -4.75 -7.38 16.48
CA VAL A 74 -4.80 -8.84 16.54
C VAL A 74 -5.71 -9.36 15.43
N GLU A 75 -5.22 -10.30 14.64
CA GLU A 75 -6.00 -10.96 13.60
C GLU A 75 -7.13 -11.79 14.19
N LYS A 76 -6.80 -12.58 15.23
CA LYS A 76 -7.71 -13.51 15.89
C LYS A 76 -8.33 -12.88 17.15
N THR A 77 -8.74 -13.76 18.07
CA THR A 77 -9.41 -13.45 19.33
C THR A 77 -8.43 -13.08 20.44
N VAL A 78 -8.95 -12.36 21.44
CA VAL A 78 -8.21 -11.94 22.64
C VAL A 78 -9.11 -12.16 23.85
N SER A 79 -8.58 -12.87 24.85
CA SER A 79 -9.29 -13.14 26.10
C SER A 79 -9.65 -11.86 26.84
N ARG A 80 -10.85 -11.80 27.46
CA ARG A 80 -11.31 -10.61 28.18
C ARG A 80 -10.36 -10.16 29.29
N ILE A 81 -9.81 -11.12 30.04
CA ILE A 81 -8.82 -10.86 31.10
C ILE A 81 -7.59 -10.12 30.53
N ALA A 82 -7.11 -10.53 29.35
CA ALA A 82 -5.99 -9.86 28.69
C ALA A 82 -6.38 -8.47 28.17
N GLN A 83 -7.61 -8.26 27.70
CA GLN A 83 -8.09 -6.93 27.30
C GLN A 83 -8.08 -5.95 28.48
N ASP A 84 -8.52 -6.40 29.66
CA ASP A 84 -8.56 -5.58 30.86
C ASP A 84 -7.11 -5.30 31.35
N MET A 85 -6.22 -6.29 31.34
CA MET A 85 -4.80 -6.09 31.65
C MET A 85 -4.11 -5.11 30.67
N LEU A 86 -4.39 -5.19 29.37
CA LEU A 86 -3.84 -4.25 28.38
C LEU A 86 -4.38 -2.83 28.58
N LEU A 87 -5.65 -2.70 28.96
CA LEU A 87 -6.26 -1.42 29.31
C LEU A 87 -5.61 -0.78 30.53
N GLU A 88 -5.29 -1.55 31.57
CA GLU A 88 -4.57 -1.07 32.77
C GLU A 88 -3.19 -0.50 32.41
N HIS A 89 -2.52 -1.06 31.40
CA HIS A 89 -1.25 -0.55 30.87
C HIS A 89 -1.41 0.60 29.86
N GLY A 90 -2.64 1.04 29.59
CA GLY A 90 -2.93 2.12 28.64
C GLY A 90 -2.72 1.76 27.17
N ILE A 91 -2.66 0.47 26.83
CA ILE A 91 -2.45 -0.02 25.47
C ILE A 91 -3.81 -0.16 24.77
N SER A 92 -3.94 0.44 23.60
CA SER A 92 -5.16 0.33 22.80
C SER A 92 -5.15 -0.96 21.98
N LEU A 93 -6.28 -1.66 21.94
CA LEU A 93 -6.40 -2.96 21.29
C LEU A 93 -7.48 -2.95 20.21
N VAL A 94 -7.16 -3.59 19.09
CA VAL A 94 -8.09 -3.88 18.00
C VAL A 94 -8.09 -5.38 17.77
N ILE A 95 -9.25 -6.01 17.87
CA ILE A 95 -9.42 -7.47 17.77
C ILE A 95 -10.08 -7.87 16.46
N ASN A 96 -9.86 -9.12 16.03
CA ASN A 96 -10.54 -9.73 14.88
C ASN A 96 -10.31 -8.97 13.55
N VAL A 97 -9.08 -8.46 13.34
CA VAL A 97 -8.69 -7.73 12.13
C VAL A 97 -8.51 -8.73 10.98
N LYS A 98 -9.03 -8.43 9.78
CA LYS A 98 -8.87 -9.34 8.65
C LYS A 98 -7.37 -9.49 8.28
N PRO A 99 -6.89 -10.68 7.88
CA PRO A 99 -5.47 -10.91 7.58
C PRO A 99 -4.91 -9.92 6.54
N HIS A 100 -5.62 -9.73 5.42
CA HIS A 100 -5.21 -8.79 4.37
C HIS A 100 -5.18 -7.32 4.84
N VAL A 101 -5.98 -6.97 5.84
CA VAL A 101 -5.96 -5.62 6.44
C VAL A 101 -4.70 -5.48 7.29
N LEU A 102 -4.37 -6.50 8.09
CA LEU A 102 -3.16 -6.52 8.91
C LEU A 102 -1.89 -6.41 8.04
N ASP A 103 -1.82 -7.16 6.95
CA ASP A 103 -0.70 -7.12 6.01
C ASP A 103 -0.58 -5.75 5.31
N ARG A 104 -1.71 -5.10 4.97
CA ARG A 104 -1.70 -3.73 4.43
C ARG A 104 -1.25 -2.70 5.46
N VAL A 105 -1.70 -2.82 6.71
CA VAL A 105 -1.25 -1.94 7.80
C VAL A 105 0.25 -2.11 8.00
N SER A 106 0.76 -3.35 8.07
CA SER A 106 2.18 -3.66 8.15
C SER A 106 3.00 -2.95 7.07
N ARG A 107 2.61 -3.09 5.80
CA ARG A 107 3.30 -2.42 4.68
C ARG A 107 3.28 -0.90 4.80
N MET A 108 2.16 -0.31 5.22
CA MET A 108 2.01 1.15 5.33
C MET A 108 2.72 1.74 6.56
N THR A 109 2.80 0.99 7.66
CA THR A 109 3.44 1.42 8.91
C THR A 109 4.87 0.92 9.04
N GLN A 110 5.36 0.14 8.06
CA GLN A 110 6.66 -0.52 8.04
C GLN A 110 6.91 -1.42 9.27
N GLY A 111 5.85 -2.03 9.81
CA GLY A 111 5.93 -2.86 11.02
C GLY A 111 5.95 -4.35 10.71
N ASP A 112 6.69 -5.12 11.51
CA ASP A 112 6.71 -6.57 11.39
C ASP A 112 5.39 -7.18 11.88
N VAL A 113 4.94 -8.22 11.18
CA VAL A 113 3.78 -9.01 11.60
C VAL A 113 4.25 -10.27 12.30
N LEU A 114 3.81 -10.47 13.54
CA LEU A 114 4.21 -11.63 14.32
C LEU A 114 3.24 -12.78 14.14
N MET A 115 3.80 -13.95 13.85
CA MET A 115 3.03 -15.20 13.70
C MET A 115 2.83 -15.91 15.04
N SER A 116 3.79 -15.75 15.95
CA SER A 116 3.80 -16.40 17.26
C SER A 116 4.36 -15.47 18.32
N MET A 117 4.14 -15.84 19.59
CA MET A 117 4.65 -15.08 20.72
C MET A 117 6.16 -15.09 20.85
N ASP A 118 6.80 -16.17 20.44
CA ASP A 118 8.24 -16.36 20.63
C ASP A 118 9.03 -15.32 19.84
N GLN A 119 8.47 -14.81 18.75
CA GLN A 119 9.05 -13.73 17.96
C GLN A 119 9.10 -12.38 18.70
N LEU A 120 8.32 -12.18 19.77
CA LEU A 120 8.45 -11.00 20.62
C LEU A 120 9.81 -10.92 21.34
N LEU A 121 10.47 -12.06 21.57
CA LEU A 121 11.79 -12.10 22.22
C LEU A 121 12.88 -11.50 21.34
N THR A 122 12.69 -11.58 20.02
CA THR A 122 13.64 -11.08 19.02
C THR A 122 13.54 -9.56 18.82
N LYS A 123 12.76 -8.84 19.63
CA LYS A 123 12.50 -7.39 19.51
C LYS A 123 12.12 -6.98 18.07
N PRO A 124 10.89 -7.33 17.64
CA PRO A 124 10.44 -7.03 16.29
C PRO A 124 10.29 -5.53 16.05
N HIS A 125 10.37 -5.12 14.78
CA HIS A 125 10.18 -3.73 14.42
C HIS A 125 8.71 -3.34 14.55
N LEU A 126 8.42 -2.42 15.46
CA LEU A 126 7.06 -1.89 15.65
C LEU A 126 6.73 -0.90 14.55
N GLY A 127 5.54 -1.05 13.96
CA GLY A 127 5.04 -0.11 12.98
C GLY A 127 4.84 1.28 13.59
N THR A 128 5.00 2.32 12.78
CA THR A 128 4.81 3.71 13.23
C THR A 128 3.96 4.48 12.21
N CYS A 129 3.11 5.39 12.70
CA CYS A 129 2.44 6.39 11.87
C CYS A 129 2.39 7.73 12.61
N HIS A 130 1.98 8.82 11.96
CA HIS A 130 1.94 10.13 12.61
C HIS A 130 0.75 10.26 13.57
N LYS A 131 -0.41 9.73 13.16
CA LYS A 131 -1.63 9.82 13.96
C LYS A 131 -2.52 8.62 13.69
N PHE A 132 -2.99 8.02 14.77
CA PHE A 132 -4.04 7.03 14.77
C PHE A 132 -5.29 7.63 15.38
N TYR A 133 -6.45 7.48 14.73
CA TYR A 133 -7.71 7.87 15.34
C TYR A 133 -8.91 7.11 14.80
N ILE A 134 -9.97 7.07 15.61
CA ILE A 134 -11.26 6.53 15.23
C ILE A 134 -12.23 7.68 14.99
N GLN A 135 -12.92 7.63 13.86
CA GLN A 135 -13.97 8.59 13.50
C GLN A 135 -15.25 7.85 13.18
N VAL A 136 -16.34 8.28 13.80
CA VAL A 136 -17.69 7.82 13.47
C VAL A 136 -18.27 8.74 12.39
N PHE A 137 -18.84 8.14 11.35
CA PHE A 137 -19.57 8.84 10.29
C PHE A 137 -21.04 8.43 10.34
N GLN A 138 -21.93 9.41 10.27
CA GLN A 138 -23.35 9.19 10.07
C GLN A 138 -23.62 9.07 8.58
N LEU A 139 -24.32 8.01 8.17
CA LEU A 139 -24.77 7.81 6.81
C LEU A 139 -26.23 8.31 6.66
N PRO A 140 -26.69 8.56 5.41
CA PRO A 140 -28.04 9.06 5.15
C PRO A 140 -29.18 8.16 5.65
N ASN A 141 -28.91 6.87 5.87
CA ASN A 141 -29.85 5.86 6.33
C ASN A 141 -29.86 5.69 7.87
N GLU A 142 -29.48 6.73 8.62
CA GLU A 142 -29.33 6.72 10.09
C GLU A 142 -28.31 5.71 10.64
N GLN A 143 -27.58 5.00 9.77
CA GLN A 143 -26.54 4.09 10.21
C GLN A 143 -25.25 4.84 10.54
N THR A 144 -24.59 4.42 11.61
CA THR A 144 -23.25 4.93 11.96
C THR A 144 -22.18 3.96 11.47
N LYS A 145 -21.23 4.46 10.68
CA LYS A 145 -20.04 3.69 10.28
C LYS A 145 -18.81 4.22 10.98
N THR A 146 -18.20 3.37 11.80
CA THR A 146 -16.94 3.67 12.48
C THR A 146 -15.77 3.28 11.60
N LEU A 147 -14.90 4.25 11.33
CA LEU A 147 -13.69 4.07 10.56
C LEU A 147 -12.47 4.36 11.42
N MET A 148 -11.44 3.55 11.23
CA MET A 148 -10.14 3.64 11.86
C MET A 148 -9.14 4.20 10.84
N PHE A 149 -8.40 5.23 11.24
CA PHE A 149 -7.46 5.95 10.39
C PHE A 149 -6.04 5.80 10.92
N PHE A 150 -5.13 5.46 10.01
CA PHE A 150 -3.68 5.55 10.17
C PHE A 150 -3.22 6.65 9.23
N GLU A 151 -2.91 7.82 9.78
CA GLU A 151 -2.53 9.02 9.03
C GLU A 151 -1.03 9.32 9.20
N GLY A 152 -0.45 9.89 8.15
CA GLY A 152 0.97 10.23 8.09
C GLY A 152 1.87 9.01 7.97
N CYS A 153 1.41 8.01 7.22
CA CYS A 153 2.30 6.99 6.68
C CYS A 153 3.09 7.56 5.48
N PRO A 154 4.29 7.04 5.19
CA PRO A 154 5.05 7.45 4.02
C PRO A 154 4.25 7.32 2.71
N GLN A 155 4.16 8.40 1.94
CA GLN A 155 3.31 8.47 0.74
C GLN A 155 3.71 7.46 -0.35
N HIS A 156 5.00 7.10 -0.44
CA HIS A 156 5.50 6.14 -1.42
C HIS A 156 5.01 4.70 -1.18
N LEU A 157 4.54 4.38 0.04
CA LEU A 157 4.01 3.06 0.37
C LEU A 157 2.54 2.91 -0.04
N GLY A 158 1.87 4.04 -0.28
CA GLY A 158 0.52 4.13 -0.82
C GLY A 158 -0.39 5.03 -0.01
N CYS A 159 -1.64 5.08 -0.45
CA CYS A 159 -2.67 5.95 0.13
C CYS A 159 -4.04 5.27 0.11
N THR A 160 -4.99 5.86 0.82
CA THR A 160 -6.38 5.41 0.80
C THR A 160 -7.29 6.51 0.28
N VAL A 161 -8.11 6.19 -0.72
CA VAL A 161 -9.11 7.11 -1.26
C VAL A 161 -10.44 6.86 -0.55
N LYS A 162 -10.89 7.85 0.22
CA LYS A 162 -12.23 7.85 0.83
C LYS A 162 -13.22 8.52 -0.12
N LEU A 163 -14.12 7.71 -0.66
CA LEU A 163 -15.27 8.14 -1.47
C LEU A 163 -16.45 8.46 -0.55
N ARG A 164 -17.15 9.58 -0.82
CA ARG A 164 -18.34 10.06 -0.10
C ARG A 164 -19.22 10.83 -1.08
N GLY A 165 -20.53 10.90 -0.81
CA GLY A 165 -21.46 11.74 -1.57
C GLY A 165 -22.76 11.01 -1.88
N ALA A 166 -22.79 10.33 -3.03
CA ALA A 166 -23.97 9.69 -3.58
C ALA A 166 -24.39 8.39 -2.89
N GLY A 167 -25.44 7.74 -3.42
CA GLY A 167 -25.90 6.42 -2.99
C GLY A 167 -24.85 5.33 -3.22
N GLU A 168 -25.05 4.17 -2.58
CA GLU A 168 -24.12 3.04 -2.63
C GLU A 168 -23.86 2.55 -4.06
N TYR A 169 -24.91 2.50 -4.89
CA TYR A 169 -24.80 2.10 -6.30
C TYR A 169 -23.83 2.99 -7.10
N GLU A 170 -24.01 4.31 -7.00
CA GLU A 170 -23.15 5.27 -7.71
C GLU A 170 -21.72 5.23 -7.16
N LEU A 171 -21.54 5.13 -5.84
CA LEU A 171 -20.22 5.00 -5.23
C LEU A 171 -19.50 3.71 -5.66
N ALA A 172 -20.24 2.62 -5.88
CA ALA A 172 -19.67 1.37 -6.39
C ALA A 172 -19.18 1.55 -7.84
N ARG A 173 -19.95 2.22 -8.70
CA ARG A 173 -19.52 2.56 -10.07
C ARG A 173 -18.30 3.47 -10.10
N VAL A 174 -18.28 4.51 -9.27
CA VAL A 174 -17.11 5.41 -9.15
C VAL A 174 -15.89 4.64 -8.67
N LYS A 175 -16.06 3.67 -7.75
CA LYS A 175 -14.98 2.79 -7.31
C LYS A 175 -14.45 1.92 -8.45
N GLU A 176 -15.31 1.34 -9.29
CA GLU A 176 -14.91 0.56 -10.47
C GLU A 176 -14.08 1.41 -11.44
N ILE A 177 -14.58 2.61 -11.78
CA ILE A 177 -13.88 3.55 -12.67
C ILE A 177 -12.52 3.93 -12.08
N LEU A 178 -12.46 4.22 -10.78
CA LEU A 178 -11.21 4.60 -10.12
C LEU A 178 -10.18 3.46 -10.14
N ILE A 179 -10.61 2.21 -9.93
CA ILE A 179 -9.73 1.03 -10.03
C ILE A 179 -9.20 0.91 -11.46
N PHE A 180 -10.07 1.05 -12.47
CA PHE A 180 -9.67 1.02 -13.87
C PHE A 180 -8.63 2.11 -14.20
N MET A 181 -8.86 3.34 -13.75
CA MET A 181 -7.90 4.45 -13.93
C MET A 181 -6.55 4.16 -13.28
N ILE A 182 -6.53 3.56 -12.08
CA ILE A 182 -5.29 3.17 -11.40
C ILE A 182 -4.54 2.10 -12.21
N CYS A 183 -5.25 1.10 -12.74
CA CYS A 183 -4.66 0.07 -13.59
C CYS A 183 -4.07 0.66 -14.88
N VAL A 184 -4.79 1.55 -15.56
CA VAL A 184 -4.30 2.22 -16.78
C VAL A 184 -3.06 3.05 -16.49
N ALA A 185 -3.07 3.85 -15.41
CA ALA A 185 -1.91 4.64 -15.02
C ALA A 185 -0.68 3.77 -14.69
N TYR A 186 -0.90 2.65 -14.00
CA TYR A 186 0.17 1.71 -13.69
C TYR A 186 0.73 1.01 -14.94
N HIS A 187 -0.13 0.50 -15.82
CA HIS A 187 0.32 -0.12 -17.07
C HIS A 187 1.05 0.87 -17.97
N SER A 188 0.59 2.12 -18.07
CA SER A 188 1.29 3.17 -18.82
C SER A 188 2.71 3.42 -18.27
N GLN A 189 2.90 3.41 -16.94
CA GLN A 189 4.24 3.53 -16.35
C GLN A 189 5.14 2.33 -16.65
N LEU A 190 4.58 1.12 -16.66
CA LEU A 190 5.30 -0.09 -17.03
C LEU A 190 5.69 -0.08 -18.52
N GLU A 191 4.79 0.35 -19.39
CA GLU A 191 5.05 0.45 -20.83
C GLU A 191 6.15 1.48 -21.12
N ILE A 192 6.13 2.64 -20.46
CA ILE A 192 7.21 3.64 -20.56
C ILE A 192 8.54 3.04 -20.07
N SER A 193 8.53 2.32 -18.93
CA SER A 193 9.73 1.66 -18.41
C SER A 193 10.27 0.61 -19.40
N PHE A 194 9.39 -0.19 -19.99
CA PHE A 194 9.73 -1.20 -20.98
C PHE A 194 10.34 -0.59 -22.26
N LEU A 195 9.73 0.47 -22.79
CA LEU A 195 10.25 1.19 -23.95
C LEU A 195 11.64 1.81 -23.67
N MET A 196 11.83 2.36 -22.47
CA MET A 196 13.13 2.89 -22.05
C MET A 196 14.21 1.80 -21.98
N ASP A 197 13.88 0.60 -21.49
CA ASP A 197 14.80 -0.55 -21.42
C ASP A 197 15.18 -1.06 -22.83
N GLU A 198 14.25 -1.02 -23.78
CA GLU A 198 14.47 -1.40 -25.20
C GLU A 198 15.13 -0.27 -26.03
N PHE A 199 15.62 0.80 -25.39
CA PHE A 199 16.17 2.01 -26.03
C PHE A 199 15.19 2.73 -26.99
N ALA A 200 13.91 2.37 -26.97
CA ALA A 200 12.85 3.05 -27.67
C ALA A 200 12.42 4.26 -26.84
N MET A 201 13.06 5.40 -27.07
CA MET A 201 12.66 6.64 -26.40
C MET A 201 11.21 6.98 -26.77
N PRO A 202 10.28 7.09 -25.79
CA PRO A 202 8.98 7.67 -26.07
C PRO A 202 9.22 9.03 -26.72
N PRO A 203 8.48 9.39 -27.79
CA PRO A 203 8.66 10.68 -28.44
C PRO A 203 8.60 11.77 -27.38
N GLN A 204 9.73 12.47 -27.19
CA GLN A 204 9.77 13.52 -26.20
C GLN A 204 8.74 14.55 -26.63
N LEU A 205 7.77 14.83 -25.75
CA LEU A 205 6.83 15.92 -25.95
C LEU A 205 7.62 17.21 -25.79
N ASN A 206 8.34 17.60 -26.84
CA ASN A 206 9.03 18.88 -26.92
C ASN A 206 7.94 19.95 -26.75
N LYS A 207 7.90 20.56 -25.56
CA LYS A 207 7.38 21.91 -25.42
C LYS A 207 8.35 22.81 -26.20
N ASN A 208 8.05 22.93 -27.49
CA ASN A 208 8.55 23.87 -28.47
C ASN A 208 9.94 23.57 -29.02
N GLY A 209 10.03 23.45 -30.35
CA GLY A 209 11.33 23.52 -31.03
C GLY A 209 11.37 23.24 -32.53
N SER A 210 10.55 22.35 -33.10
CA SER A 210 10.74 21.94 -34.52
C SER A 210 9.82 22.62 -35.53
N PHE A 211 8.91 23.49 -35.10
CA PHE A 211 8.15 24.37 -36.01
C PHE A 211 8.58 25.85 -35.95
N GLN A 212 9.46 26.21 -35.02
CA GLN A 212 9.85 27.61 -34.77
C GLN A 212 11.24 27.94 -35.33
N SER A 213 12.10 26.94 -35.58
CA SER A 213 13.45 27.14 -36.11
C SER A 213 13.56 27.21 -37.64
N LEU A 214 12.44 27.11 -38.37
CA LEU A 214 12.44 27.21 -39.85
C LEU A 214 12.05 28.60 -40.37
N MET A 215 11.81 29.58 -39.50
CA MET A 215 11.36 30.93 -39.90
C MET A 215 12.23 32.10 -39.44
N GLU A 216 13.35 31.87 -38.75
CA GLU A 216 14.26 32.96 -38.35
C GLU A 216 15.56 32.90 -39.16
N GLU A 217 15.62 33.77 -40.17
CA GLU A 217 16.80 34.13 -40.95
C GLU A 217 17.99 34.48 -40.02
N HIS A 218 19.12 33.80 -40.19
CA HIS A 218 20.38 34.23 -39.58
C HIS A 218 20.98 35.39 -40.38
N GLY A 219 20.91 36.59 -39.81
CA GLY A 219 21.93 37.62 -39.99
C GLY A 219 23.00 37.50 -38.91
N GLU A 220 24.27 37.57 -39.33
CA GLU A 220 25.47 37.99 -38.58
C GLU A 220 25.88 37.14 -37.35
N GLU A 221 27.13 36.76 -37.08
CA GLU A 221 28.43 37.34 -37.41
C GLU A 221 29.55 36.30 -37.14
N ASP A 222 30.65 36.44 -37.88
CA ASP A 222 31.85 35.59 -37.94
C ASP A 222 32.78 35.76 -36.71
N GLY A 223 33.53 34.70 -36.35
CA GLY A 223 34.63 34.83 -35.38
C GLY A 223 35.34 33.54 -34.94
N GLN A 224 36.55 33.34 -35.47
CA GLN A 224 37.68 32.55 -34.94
C GLN A 224 37.88 31.09 -35.43
N GLN A 225 38.62 30.99 -36.55
CA GLN A 225 39.88 30.23 -36.77
C GLN A 225 40.07 28.87 -36.06
N ASP A 226 40.27 27.79 -36.82
CA ASP A 226 41.64 27.34 -37.14
C ASP A 226 41.69 26.31 -38.30
N LEU A 227 42.77 26.38 -39.07
CA LEU A 227 43.07 25.63 -40.28
C LEU A 227 43.29 24.13 -40.03
N LEU A 228 42.81 23.28 -40.94
CA LEU A 228 43.65 22.29 -41.62
C LEU A 228 43.08 21.92 -42.99
N SER A 229 43.84 22.31 -43.99
CA SER A 229 43.63 22.17 -45.43
C SER A 229 43.72 20.72 -45.89
N ARG A 230 42.79 20.29 -46.76
CA ARG A 230 43.14 19.70 -48.07
C ARG A 230 41.91 19.49 -48.93
N GLU A 231 41.81 20.34 -49.94
CA GLU A 231 41.05 20.13 -51.16
C GLU A 231 41.45 18.80 -51.82
N PHE A 232 40.48 18.08 -52.36
CA PHE A 232 40.57 17.50 -53.71
C PHE A 232 39.15 17.27 -54.25
N ASP A 233 38.72 18.26 -55.03
CA ASP A 233 38.07 18.17 -56.34
C ASP A 233 37.23 16.93 -56.74
N THR A 234 35.94 17.24 -56.94
CA THR A 234 35.27 17.30 -58.25
C THR A 234 34.77 16.01 -58.95
N ALA A 235 33.44 16.08 -59.17
CA ALA A 235 32.64 15.55 -60.28
C ALA A 235 32.20 14.08 -60.30
N GLY A 236 30.87 13.91 -60.24
CA GLY A 236 30.16 13.54 -61.46
C GLY A 236 29.14 12.38 -61.36
N LYS A 237 27.89 12.75 -61.65
CA LYS A 237 26.84 11.99 -62.36
C LYS A 237 25.96 10.96 -61.61
N GLU A 238 24.69 11.36 -61.50
CA GLU A 238 23.47 10.67 -61.97
C GLU A 238 23.49 9.14 -62.07
N ALA A 239 22.55 8.47 -61.40
CA ALA A 239 21.46 7.76 -62.07
C ALA A 239 20.39 7.24 -61.09
N ASP A 240 19.21 7.09 -61.68
CA ASP A 240 17.86 6.79 -61.23
C ASP A 240 17.63 5.36 -60.67
N ALA A 241 16.43 5.19 -60.11
CA ALA A 241 15.58 4.00 -60.11
C ALA A 241 15.47 3.08 -58.86
N THR A 242 14.26 3.13 -58.29
CA THR A 242 13.36 2.01 -57.90
C THR A 242 13.66 1.16 -56.65
N SER A 243 12.74 1.18 -55.68
CA SER A 243 11.72 0.12 -55.50
C SER A 243 11.07 0.22 -54.10
N ASP A 244 9.86 0.77 -54.04
CA ASP A 244 8.93 0.55 -52.92
C ASP A 244 8.52 -0.92 -52.85
N LYS A 245 8.75 -1.56 -51.71
CA LYS A 245 8.01 -2.75 -51.27
C LYS A 245 7.84 -2.74 -49.76
N LEU A 246 6.60 -2.49 -49.34
CA LEU A 246 6.05 -2.99 -48.08
C LEU A 246 5.97 -4.53 -48.12
N PRO A 247 6.06 -5.18 -46.96
CA PRO A 247 5.22 -6.33 -46.70
C PRO A 247 4.34 -6.14 -45.46
N VAL A 248 3.08 -6.47 -45.66
CA VAL A 248 2.07 -6.83 -44.67
C VAL A 248 2.44 -8.18 -44.05
N ILE A 249 2.38 -8.32 -42.73
CA ILE A 249 2.11 -9.60 -42.06
C ILE A 249 1.09 -9.37 -40.94
N THR A 250 -0.08 -9.96 -41.15
CA THR A 250 -1.13 -10.32 -40.19
C THR A 250 -0.65 -11.32 -39.16
N GLU A 251 -1.03 -11.14 -37.89
CA GLU A 251 -1.28 -12.27 -36.99
C GLU A 251 -2.47 -12.00 -36.06
N SER A 252 -3.43 -12.91 -36.15
CA SER A 252 -4.61 -13.07 -35.30
C SER A 252 -4.26 -13.88 -34.07
N VAL A 253 -4.70 -13.46 -32.87
CA VAL A 253 -4.80 -14.35 -31.71
C VAL A 253 -6.17 -14.22 -31.06
N SER A 254 -6.77 -15.39 -30.89
CA SER A 254 -8.10 -15.71 -30.40
C SER A 254 -8.27 -15.44 -28.90
N VAL A 255 -9.49 -15.02 -28.59
CA VAL A 255 -10.12 -14.95 -27.26
C VAL A 255 -10.49 -16.37 -26.84
N ASP A 256 -10.12 -16.78 -25.62
CA ASP A 256 -10.93 -17.59 -24.70
C ASP A 256 -10.11 -17.95 -23.44
N GLU A 257 -10.57 -17.49 -22.26
CA GLU A 257 -10.98 -18.33 -21.12
C GLU A 257 -11.21 -17.46 -19.87
N ILE A 258 -12.48 -17.31 -19.53
CA ILE A 258 -13.00 -16.85 -18.24
C ILE A 258 -13.54 -18.10 -17.54
N GLY A 259 -13.12 -18.32 -16.28
CA GLY A 259 -13.93 -19.09 -15.34
C GLY A 259 -13.13 -19.95 -14.36
N SER A 260 -13.10 -19.51 -13.10
CA SER A 260 -13.39 -20.31 -11.89
C SER A 260 -12.69 -19.68 -10.69
N LEU A 261 -13.47 -19.23 -9.71
CA LEU A 261 -13.20 -19.28 -8.26
C LEU A 261 -14.34 -18.51 -7.57
N GLU A 262 -15.42 -19.25 -7.28
CA GLU A 262 -16.30 -18.99 -6.14
C GLU A 262 -15.56 -19.28 -4.82
#